data_AF-A0A8B6Y5J0-F1
#
_entry.id   AF-A0A8B6Y5J0-F1
#
_cell.length_a   1.000
_cell.length_b   1.000
_cell.length_c   1.000
_cell.angle_alpha   90.00
_cell.angle_beta   90.00
_cell.angle_gamma   90.00
#
_symmetry.space_group_name_H-M   'P 1'
#
loop_
_entity.id
_entity.type
_entity.pdbx_description
1 polymer ?
#
loop_
_entity_poly.entity_id
_entity_poly.type
_entity_poly.pdbx_seq_one_letter_code
_entity_poly.pdbx_strand_id
1 'polypeptide(L)'
;MSGKYNGVQAHIHSLNEFARFVPCAAHTLNLVGVHAAEVFPLMITFFGKGQAIINFFSSSTLRWEKLMKTLTISLKGNSDTRWSAKKEPITPLHRQIKEVLQVLESIIHTPKTNAVSVCSAKELIIQIDLSFLCLLDFWCQILSLIDRENKLLQYKNISIDIAAKKMNGLKAFIQNLRDVGVDNIIKAAAETAI
;
A
#
# COMPACT_ATOMS: atom_id res chain seq x y z
N MET A 1 -15.89 -6.18 -16.03
CA MET A 1 -14.86 -7.24 -16.08
C MET A 1 -14.91 -7.96 -17.43
N SER A 2 -13.75 -8.32 -17.98
CA SER A 2 -13.56 -9.01 -19.27
C SER A 2 -13.68 -10.53 -19.13
N GLY A 3 -14.83 -11.00 -18.64
CA GLY A 3 -15.11 -12.43 -18.48
C GLY A 3 -15.61 -13.06 -19.78
N LYS A 4 -15.09 -14.26 -20.10
CA LYS A 4 -15.44 -15.03 -21.32
C LYS A 4 -16.89 -15.51 -21.36
N TYR A 5 -17.48 -15.85 -20.20
CA TYR A 5 -18.79 -16.51 -20.12
C TYR A 5 -19.89 -15.54 -19.67
N ASN A 6 -19.70 -14.89 -18.51
CA ASN A 6 -20.69 -13.96 -17.92
C ASN A 6 -20.09 -12.56 -17.67
N GLY A 7 -19.04 -12.20 -18.41
CA GLY A 7 -18.44 -10.88 -18.31
C GLY A 7 -19.16 -9.83 -19.15
N VAL A 8 -18.89 -8.55 -18.84
CA VAL A 8 -19.38 -7.41 -19.64
C VAL A 8 -18.97 -7.55 -21.10
N GLN A 9 -17.77 -8.05 -21.36
CA GLN A 9 -17.28 -8.34 -22.71
C GLN A 9 -18.16 -9.37 -23.43
N ALA A 10 -18.46 -10.51 -22.80
CA ALA A 10 -19.29 -11.56 -23.39
C ALA A 10 -20.72 -11.05 -23.67
N HIS A 11 -21.29 -10.25 -22.77
CA HIS A 11 -22.61 -9.67 -22.97
C HIS A 11 -22.64 -8.67 -24.13
N ILE A 12 -21.65 -7.78 -24.24
CA ILE A 12 -21.53 -6.84 -25.38
C ILE A 12 -21.42 -7.61 -26.70
N HIS A 13 -20.57 -8.64 -26.75
CA HIS A 13 -20.44 -9.47 -27.96
C HIS A 13 -21.71 -10.26 -28.30
N SER A 14 -22.47 -10.70 -27.29
CA SER A 14 -23.76 -11.39 -27.53
C SER A 14 -24.81 -10.48 -28.17
N LEU A 15 -24.73 -9.17 -27.92
CA LEU A 15 -25.60 -8.16 -28.53
C LEU A 15 -25.10 -7.71 -29.90
N ASN A 16 -23.78 -7.67 -30.10
CA ASN A 16 -23.17 -7.29 -31.36
C ASN A 16 -21.78 -7.93 -31.50
N GLU A 17 -21.65 -8.89 -32.42
CA GLU A 17 -20.39 -9.60 -32.66
C GLU A 17 -19.26 -8.68 -33.16
N PHE A 18 -19.59 -7.59 -33.85
CA PHE A 18 -18.64 -6.62 -34.40
C PHE A 18 -18.17 -5.58 -33.37
N ALA A 19 -18.78 -5.53 -32.19
CA ALA A 19 -18.36 -4.60 -31.14
C ALA A 19 -16.94 -4.93 -30.65
N ARG A 20 -16.08 -3.92 -30.59
CA ARG A 20 -14.72 -4.06 -30.05
C ARG A 20 -14.73 -3.76 -28.55
N PHE A 21 -14.35 -4.74 -27.74
CA PHE A 21 -14.11 -4.52 -26.31
C PHE A 21 -12.66 -4.12 -26.06
N VAL A 22 -12.44 -3.02 -25.34
CA VAL A 22 -11.11 -2.57 -24.91
C VAL A 22 -11.07 -2.57 -23.38
N PRO A 23 -10.14 -3.31 -22.74
CA PRO A 23 -10.02 -3.31 -21.29
C PRO A 23 -9.57 -1.94 -20.78
N CYS A 24 -10.07 -1.54 -19.62
CA CYS A 24 -9.69 -0.28 -18.99
C CYS A 24 -8.24 -0.37 -18.48
N ALA A 25 -7.35 0.46 -19.03
CA ALA A 25 -5.93 0.50 -18.65
C ALA A 25 -5.72 0.77 -17.15
N ALA A 26 -6.49 1.68 -16.56
CA ALA A 26 -6.44 1.95 -15.12
C ALA A 26 -6.86 0.72 -14.28
N HIS A 27 -7.86 -0.04 -14.74
CA HIS A 27 -8.27 -1.26 -14.06
C HIS A 27 -7.18 -2.34 -14.18
N THR A 28 -6.63 -2.56 -15.37
CA THR A 28 -5.53 -3.51 -15.59
C THR A 28 -4.30 -3.16 -14.75
N LEU A 29 -3.92 -1.88 -14.67
CA LEU A 29 -2.80 -1.45 -13.84
C LEU A 29 -3.04 -1.73 -12.35
N ASN A 30 -4.26 -1.53 -11.85
CA ASN A 30 -4.60 -1.88 -10.48
C ASN A 30 -4.48 -3.39 -10.23
N LEU A 31 -4.92 -4.25 -11.16
CA LEU A 31 -4.79 -5.70 -11.04
C LEU A 31 -3.32 -6.14 -10.98
N VAL A 32 -2.43 -5.51 -11.74
CA VAL A 32 -0.98 -5.80 -11.66
C VAL A 32 -0.46 -5.57 -10.25
N GLY A 33 -0.85 -4.47 -9.60
CA GLY A 33 -0.47 -4.18 -8.23
C GLY A 33 -1.01 -5.20 -7.22
N VAL A 34 -2.29 -5.56 -7.34
CA VAL A 34 -2.94 -6.61 -6.51
C VAL A 34 -2.14 -7.90 -6.58
N HIS A 35 -1.93 -8.40 -7.79
CA HIS A 35 -1.22 -9.66 -7.98
C HIS A 35 0.23 -9.57 -7.49
N ALA A 36 0.93 -8.47 -7.74
CA ALA A 36 2.31 -8.31 -7.27
C ALA A 36 2.43 -8.41 -5.73
N ALA A 37 1.45 -7.93 -4.98
CA ALA A 37 1.46 -8.03 -3.51
C ALA A 37 1.00 -9.38 -2.96
N GLU A 38 0.30 -10.18 -3.76
CA GLU A 38 -0.23 -11.49 -3.37
C GLU A 38 0.65 -12.66 -3.84
N VAL A 39 1.64 -12.40 -4.70
CA VAL A 39 2.49 -13.46 -5.28
C VAL A 39 3.49 -14.02 -4.28
N PHE A 40 4.01 -13.21 -3.35
CA PHE A 40 5.12 -13.63 -2.50
C PHE A 40 4.78 -13.55 -1.00
N PRO A 41 5.04 -14.61 -0.20
CA PRO A 41 4.69 -14.64 1.22
C PRO A 41 5.22 -13.44 2.02
N LEU A 42 6.44 -12.98 1.73
CA LEU A 42 6.99 -11.80 2.39
C LEU A 42 6.13 -10.54 2.16
N MET A 43 5.57 -10.36 0.96
CA MET A 43 4.70 -9.22 0.64
C MET A 43 3.36 -9.34 1.36
N ILE A 44 2.77 -10.54 1.35
CA ILE A 44 1.53 -10.82 2.08
C ILE A 44 1.71 -10.51 3.57
N THR A 45 2.77 -11.01 4.17
CA THR A 45 3.11 -10.76 5.58
C THR A 45 3.37 -9.29 5.83
N PHE A 46 4.10 -8.58 4.96
CA PHE A 46 4.34 -7.14 5.08
C PHE A 46 3.04 -6.33 5.17
N PHE A 47 2.11 -6.54 4.22
CA PHE A 47 0.81 -5.84 4.24
C PHE A 47 -0.01 -6.25 5.47
N GLY A 48 0.08 -7.50 5.91
CA GLY A 48 -0.52 -7.99 7.15
C GLY A 48 0.01 -7.27 8.40
N LYS A 49 1.34 -7.12 8.51
CA LYS A 49 2.00 -6.38 9.60
C LYS A 49 1.52 -4.92 9.64
N GLY A 50 1.50 -4.24 8.49
CA GLY A 50 1.00 -2.86 8.38
C GLY A 50 -0.46 -2.73 8.82
N GLN A 51 -1.33 -3.67 8.42
CA GLN A 51 -2.73 -3.69 8.85
C GLN A 51 -2.87 -4.00 10.35
N ALA A 52 -2.03 -4.86 10.91
CA ALA A 52 -2.04 -5.19 12.34
C ALA A 52 -1.72 -3.96 13.20
N ILE A 53 -0.78 -3.10 12.78
CA ILE A 53 -0.48 -1.83 13.45
C ILE A 53 -1.73 -0.93 13.47
N ILE A 54 -2.40 -0.78 12.32
CA ILE A 54 -3.58 0.07 12.21
C ILE A 54 -4.73 -0.48 13.07
N ASN A 55 -4.99 -1.78 12.99
CA ASN A 55 -6.03 -2.46 13.77
C ASN A 55 -5.77 -2.37 15.26
N PHE A 56 -4.51 -2.42 15.69
CA PHE A 56 -4.15 -2.20 17.08
C PHE A 56 -4.64 -0.82 17.51
N PHE A 57 -4.27 0.27 16.86
CA PHE A 57 -4.73 1.58 17.30
C PHE A 57 -6.24 1.81 17.15
N SER A 58 -6.84 1.39 16.03
CA SER A 58 -8.25 1.67 15.74
C SER A 58 -9.23 0.88 16.61
N SER A 59 -8.82 -0.27 17.16
CA SER A 59 -9.66 -1.10 18.04
C SER A 59 -9.84 -0.54 19.46
N SER A 60 -9.29 0.63 19.78
CA SER A 60 -9.52 1.31 21.06
C SER A 60 -9.46 2.82 20.91
N THR A 61 -10.51 3.51 21.33
CA THR A 61 -10.57 4.97 21.35
C THR A 61 -9.41 5.58 22.14
N LEU A 62 -9.02 5.00 23.27
CA LEU A 62 -7.92 5.49 24.10
C LEU A 62 -6.55 5.35 23.41
N ARG A 63 -6.29 4.22 22.73
CA ARG A 63 -5.06 4.05 21.93
C ARG A 63 -5.05 4.97 20.72
N TRP A 64 -6.20 5.12 20.06
CA TRP A 64 -6.37 6.03 18.94
C TRP A 64 -6.14 7.49 19.33
N GLU A 65 -6.68 7.96 20.45
CA GLU A 65 -6.42 9.30 20.97
C GLU A 65 -4.94 9.52 21.27
N LYS A 66 -4.27 8.53 21.87
CA LYS A 66 -2.83 8.62 22.13
C LYS A 66 -2.02 8.70 20.83
N LEU A 67 -2.41 7.94 19.82
CA LEU A 67 -1.83 8.00 18.49
C LEU A 67 -2.01 9.39 17.86
N MET A 68 -3.24 9.90 17.83
CA MET A 68 -3.57 11.16 17.18
C MET A 68 -3.04 12.40 17.93
N LYS A 69 -2.66 12.28 19.20
CA LYS A 69 -1.89 13.31 19.92
C LYS A 69 -0.46 13.46 19.39
N THR A 70 0.06 12.43 18.74
CA THR A 70 1.45 12.38 18.24
C THR A 70 1.48 12.52 16.71
N LEU A 71 0.53 11.89 16.00
CA LEU A 71 0.49 11.90 14.55
C LEU A 71 -0.18 13.16 13.98
N THR A 72 0.40 13.68 12.90
CA THR A 72 -0.20 14.75 12.07
C THR A 72 -1.13 14.22 10.98
N ILE A 73 -0.86 13.02 10.44
CA ILE A 73 -1.70 12.35 9.45
C ILE A 73 -2.32 11.09 10.09
N SER A 74 -3.63 10.94 9.96
CA SER A 74 -4.36 9.78 10.48
C SER A 74 -4.04 8.50 9.69
N LEU A 75 -3.82 7.39 10.39
CA LEU A 75 -3.66 6.07 9.78
C LEU A 75 -5.02 5.53 9.34
N LYS A 76 -5.19 5.24 8.05
CA LYS A 76 -6.43 4.65 7.52
C LYS A 76 -6.19 3.19 7.16
N GLY A 77 -7.13 2.31 7.54
CA GLY A 77 -7.08 0.90 7.15
C GLY A 77 -7.24 0.71 5.64
N ASN A 78 -6.87 -0.47 5.15
CA ASN A 78 -7.12 -0.84 3.76
C ASN A 78 -8.64 -0.91 3.48
N SER A 79 -9.05 -0.51 2.29
CA SER A 79 -10.34 -0.89 1.72
C SER A 79 -10.12 -1.98 0.68
N ASP A 80 -10.76 -3.13 0.84
CA ASP A 80 -10.64 -4.27 -0.08
C ASP A 80 -11.12 -3.96 -1.50
N THR A 81 -11.95 -2.92 -1.65
CA THR A 81 -12.62 -2.64 -2.92
C THR A 81 -11.75 -1.95 -3.98
N ARG A 82 -10.59 -1.38 -3.61
CA ARG A 82 -9.74 -0.62 -4.56
C ARG A 82 -8.26 -0.75 -4.22
N TRP A 83 -7.45 -1.31 -5.13
CA TRP A 83 -5.99 -1.35 -4.96
C TRP A 83 -5.35 0.03 -4.75
N SER A 84 -5.89 1.07 -5.38
CA SER A 84 -5.46 2.47 -5.14
C SER A 84 -5.60 2.88 -3.66
N ALA A 85 -6.46 2.20 -2.89
CA ALA A 85 -6.61 2.43 -1.46
C ALA A 85 -5.46 1.84 -0.63
N LYS A 86 -4.62 0.93 -1.15
CA LYS A 86 -3.44 0.42 -0.42
C LYS A 86 -2.37 1.48 -0.19
N LYS A 87 -2.39 2.57 -0.97
CA LYS A 87 -1.53 3.74 -0.71
C LYS A 87 -1.91 4.47 0.58
N GLU A 88 -3.19 4.50 0.92
CA GLU A 88 -3.73 5.25 2.06
C GLU A 88 -3.23 4.77 3.43
N PRO A 89 -3.06 3.47 3.70
CA PRO A 89 -2.38 3.01 4.92
C PRO A 89 -0.86 3.19 4.86
N ILE A 90 -0.26 2.89 3.71
CA ILE A 90 1.22 2.81 3.61
C ILE A 90 1.88 4.18 3.66
N THR A 91 1.32 5.20 3.00
CA THR A 91 1.96 6.52 2.93
C THR A 91 2.03 7.24 4.28
N PRO A 92 0.94 7.34 5.07
CA PRO A 92 1.00 7.94 6.40
C PRO A 92 1.88 7.12 7.35
N LEU A 93 1.81 5.79 7.27
CA LEU A 93 2.63 4.91 8.09
C LEU A 93 4.13 5.10 7.80
N HIS A 94 4.52 5.14 6.53
CA HIS A 94 5.90 5.42 6.10
C HIS A 94 6.41 6.78 6.62
N ARG A 95 5.60 7.83 6.46
CA ARG A 95 5.98 9.19 6.86
C ARG A 95 6.15 9.39 8.36
N GLN A 96 5.50 8.55 9.17
CA GLN A 96 5.40 8.77 10.61
C GLN A 96 5.69 7.51 11.42
N ILE A 97 6.50 6.60 10.87
CA ILE A 97 6.79 5.30 11.50
C ILE A 97 7.53 5.48 12.83
N LYS A 98 8.37 6.52 12.95
CA LYS A 98 9.11 6.83 14.19
C LYS A 98 8.14 7.24 15.30
N GLU A 99 7.16 8.08 14.99
CA GLU A 99 6.12 8.49 15.92
C GLU A 99 5.23 7.30 16.31
N VAL A 100 4.90 6.42 15.36
CA VAL A 100 4.16 5.19 15.65
C VAL A 100 4.94 4.31 16.65
N LEU A 101 6.24 4.11 16.45
CA LEU A 101 7.11 3.39 17.38
C LEU A 101 7.13 4.05 18.76
N GLN A 102 7.29 5.37 18.84
CA GLN A 102 7.23 6.12 20.11
C GLN A 102 5.90 5.92 20.84
N VAL A 103 4.77 5.91 20.12
CA VAL A 103 3.48 5.66 20.76
C VAL A 103 3.39 4.21 21.25
N LEU A 104 3.86 3.21 20.50
CA LEU A 104 3.90 1.82 20.95
C LEU A 104 4.76 1.66 22.22
N GLU A 105 5.95 2.25 22.25
CA GLU A 105 6.82 2.27 23.44
C GLU A 105 6.14 2.94 24.63
N SER A 106 5.49 4.08 24.39
CA SER A 106 4.78 4.79 25.45
C SER A 106 3.65 3.93 26.06
N ILE A 107 2.98 3.08 25.27
CA ILE A 107 1.93 2.16 25.74
C ILE A 107 2.54 1.10 26.66
N ILE A 108 3.73 0.59 26.32
CA ILE A 108 4.46 -0.41 27.14
C ILE A 108 4.82 0.16 28.50
N HIS A 109 5.22 1.43 28.57
CA HIS A 109 5.65 2.09 29.81
C HIS A 109 4.52 2.80 30.57
N THR A 110 3.29 2.86 30.04
CA THR A 110 2.18 3.52 30.72
C THR A 110 1.66 2.66 31.88
N PRO A 111 1.68 3.16 33.13
CA PRO A 111 1.14 2.43 34.28
C PRO A 111 -0.34 2.10 34.09
N LYS A 112 -0.78 0.94 34.60
CA LYS A 112 -2.17 0.45 34.54
C LYS A 112 -2.70 0.12 33.13
N THR A 113 -1.85 0.10 32.11
CA THR A 113 -2.22 -0.47 30.81
C THR A 113 -2.47 -1.97 30.95
N ASN A 114 -3.52 -2.49 30.31
CA ASN A 114 -3.83 -3.93 30.38
C ASN A 114 -2.72 -4.78 29.73
N ALA A 115 -2.51 -5.98 30.27
CA ALA A 115 -1.43 -6.87 29.83
C ALA A 115 -1.49 -7.22 28.33
N VAL A 116 -2.69 -7.37 27.77
CA VAL A 116 -2.89 -7.67 26.34
C VAL A 116 -2.36 -6.55 25.45
N SER A 117 -2.63 -5.29 25.82
CA SER A 117 -2.18 -4.12 25.06
C SER A 117 -0.66 -3.95 25.15
N VAL A 118 -0.06 -4.20 26.32
CA VAL A 118 1.40 -4.17 26.50
C VAL A 118 2.06 -5.27 25.67
N CYS A 119 1.54 -6.50 25.73
CA CYS A 119 2.06 -7.63 24.97
C CYS A 119 1.96 -7.39 23.46
N SER A 120 0.79 -6.95 22.98
CA SER A 120 0.57 -6.65 21.57
C SER A 120 1.45 -5.50 21.07
N ALA A 121 1.67 -4.46 21.88
CA ALA A 121 2.57 -3.37 21.51
C ALA A 121 4.02 -3.84 21.36
N LYS A 122 4.50 -4.70 22.28
CA LYS A 122 5.83 -5.32 22.18
C LYS A 122 5.98 -6.16 20.93
N GLU A 123 4.99 -7.01 20.64
CA GLU A 123 4.98 -7.84 19.43
C GLU A 123 5.05 -6.96 18.17
N LEU A 124 4.23 -5.90 18.10
CA LEU A 124 4.24 -4.99 16.95
C LEU A 124 5.59 -4.29 16.75
N ILE A 125 6.28 -3.89 17.83
CA ILE A 125 7.63 -3.31 17.74
C ILE A 125 8.60 -4.33 17.14
N ILE A 126 8.56 -5.59 17.59
CA ILE A 126 9.41 -6.67 17.04
C ILE A 126 9.13 -6.90 15.55
N GLN A 127 7.86 -6.81 15.14
CA GLN A 127 7.46 -6.99 13.75
C GLN A 127 7.92 -5.85 12.82
N ILE A 128 8.18 -4.65 13.36
CA ILE A 128 8.77 -3.49 12.64
C ILE A 128 10.29 -3.68 12.60
N ASP A 129 10.72 -4.74 11.92
CA ASP A 129 12.12 -5.05 11.67
C ASP A 129 12.67 -4.28 10.45
N LEU A 130 13.98 -4.38 10.21
CA LEU A 130 14.62 -3.74 9.06
C LEU A 130 13.96 -4.16 7.73
N SER A 131 13.56 -5.43 7.60
CA SER A 131 12.85 -5.94 6.42
C SER A 131 11.53 -5.21 6.19
N PHE A 132 10.75 -5.00 7.26
CA PHE A 132 9.51 -4.24 7.21
C PHE A 132 9.76 -2.79 6.80
N LEU A 133 10.78 -2.14 7.37
CA LEU A 133 11.12 -0.75 7.02
C LEU A 133 11.56 -0.61 5.55
N CYS A 134 12.39 -1.52 5.05
CA CYS A 134 12.77 -1.58 3.64
C CYS A 134 11.54 -1.73 2.73
N LEU A 135 10.64 -2.66 3.07
CA LEU A 135 9.43 -2.90 2.30
C LEU A 135 8.45 -1.73 2.41
N LEU A 136 8.42 -1.04 3.54
CA LEU A 136 7.59 0.15 3.76
C LEU A 136 8.00 1.27 2.81
N ASP A 137 9.31 1.55 2.72
CA ASP A 137 9.83 2.55 1.78
C ASP A 137 9.63 2.12 0.32
N PHE A 138 10.00 0.88 -0.02
CA PHE A 138 9.81 0.32 -1.35
C PHE A 138 8.36 0.44 -1.84
N TRP A 139 7.40 -0.04 -1.05
CA TRP A 139 5.99 0.01 -1.42
C TRP A 139 5.41 1.42 -1.39
N CYS A 140 5.90 2.32 -0.52
CA CYS A 140 5.49 3.72 -0.55
C CYS A 140 5.81 4.37 -1.90
N GLN A 141 7.00 4.12 -2.46
CA GLN A 141 7.41 4.61 -3.78
C GLN A 141 6.57 3.99 -4.90
N ILE A 142 6.46 2.66 -4.92
CA ILE A 142 5.72 1.92 -5.96
C ILE A 142 4.24 2.33 -5.98
N LEU A 143 3.57 2.33 -4.83
CA LEU A 143 2.15 2.69 -4.73
C LEU A 143 1.90 4.15 -5.10
N SER A 144 2.83 5.05 -4.75
CA SER A 144 2.72 6.46 -5.13
C SER A 144 2.74 6.67 -6.63
N LEU A 145 3.59 5.94 -7.34
CA LEU A 145 3.67 6.00 -8.80
C LEU A 145 2.49 5.31 -9.47
N ILE A 146 2.11 4.12 -9.00
CA ILE A 146 0.92 3.42 -9.52
C ILE A 146 -0.31 4.33 -9.37
N ASP A 147 -0.54 4.94 -8.21
CA ASP A 147 -1.66 5.86 -7.99
C ASP A 147 -1.63 7.07 -8.94
N ARG A 148 -0.46 7.66 -9.16
CA ARG A 148 -0.28 8.78 -10.10
C ARG A 148 -0.65 8.38 -11.51
N GLU A 149 -0.11 7.28 -12.02
CA GLU A 149 -0.40 6.81 -13.37
C GLU A 149 -1.87 6.35 -13.49
N ASN A 150 -2.43 5.73 -12.45
CA ASN A 150 -3.82 5.30 -12.43
C ASN A 150 -4.79 6.48 -12.58
N LYS A 151 -4.57 7.56 -11.83
CA LYS A 151 -5.35 8.81 -11.94
C LYS A 151 -5.24 9.43 -13.32
N LEU A 152 -4.04 9.39 -13.91
CA LEU A 152 -3.79 9.93 -15.25
C LEU A 152 -4.54 9.11 -16.32
N LEU A 153 -4.50 7.78 -16.24
CA LEU A 153 -5.21 6.88 -17.15
C LEU A 153 -6.74 7.01 -17.08
N GLN A 154 -7.28 7.58 -16.00
CA GLN A 154 -8.71 7.86 -15.85
C GLN A 154 -9.11 9.24 -16.39
N TYR A 155 -8.16 10.06 -16.85
CA TYR A 155 -8.45 11.38 -17.37
C TYR A 155 -9.16 11.28 -18.73
N LYS A 156 -10.31 11.97 -18.88
CA LYS A 156 -11.20 11.81 -20.04
C LYS A 156 -10.54 12.09 -21.40
N ASN A 157 -9.55 12.98 -21.43
CA ASN A 157 -8.93 13.46 -22.66
C ASN A 157 -7.52 12.88 -22.87
N ILE A 158 -7.19 11.76 -22.24
CA ILE A 158 -5.91 11.09 -22.48
C ILE A 158 -5.95 10.34 -23.82
N SER A 159 -4.92 10.53 -24.63
CA SER A 159 -4.72 9.74 -25.85
C SER A 159 -3.99 8.43 -25.55
N ILE A 160 -4.16 7.44 -26.43
CA ILE A 160 -3.57 6.10 -26.27
C ILE A 160 -2.03 6.15 -26.29
N ASP A 161 -1.44 7.03 -27.11
CA ASP A 161 0.01 7.23 -27.16
C ASP A 161 0.57 7.80 -25.84
N ILE A 162 -0.13 8.75 -25.21
CA ILE A 162 0.24 9.26 -23.88
C ILE A 162 0.12 8.14 -22.84
N ALA A 163 -0.98 7.39 -22.85
CA ALA A 163 -1.17 6.25 -21.94
C ALA A 163 -0.02 5.24 -22.07
N ALA A 164 0.36 4.86 -23.29
CA ALA A 164 1.45 3.94 -23.56
C ALA A 164 2.80 4.50 -23.07
N LYS A 165 3.09 5.78 -23.33
CA LYS A 165 4.30 6.44 -22.85
C LYS A 165 4.40 6.44 -21.32
N LYS A 166 3.28 6.68 -20.64
CA LYS A 166 3.19 6.65 -19.17
C LYS A 166 3.42 5.26 -18.59
N MET A 167 2.83 4.23 -19.20
CA MET A 167 3.06 2.83 -18.81
C MET A 167 4.52 2.41 -19.02
N ASN A 168 5.14 2.83 -20.12
CA ASN A 168 6.57 2.59 -20.37
C ASN A 168 7.46 3.31 -19.35
N GLY A 169 7.10 4.56 -18.99
CA GLY A 169 7.79 5.30 -17.93
C GLY A 169 7.70 4.61 -16.57
N LEU A 170 6.52 4.10 -16.20
CA LEU A 170 6.33 3.32 -14.98
C LEU A 170 7.20 2.06 -14.98
N LYS A 171 7.21 1.32 -16.09
CA LYS A 171 8.06 0.13 -16.26
C LYS A 171 9.55 0.48 -16.10
N ALA A 172 10.00 1.55 -16.74
CA ALA A 172 11.39 2.00 -16.66
C ALA A 172 11.77 2.43 -15.24
N PHE A 173 10.87 3.11 -14.51
CA PHE A 173 11.09 3.45 -13.12
C PHE A 173 11.24 2.19 -12.25
N ILE A 174 10.34 1.22 -12.38
CA ILE A 174 10.38 -0.02 -11.59
C ILE A 174 11.69 -0.78 -11.87
N GLN A 175 12.12 -0.81 -13.12
CA GLN A 175 13.40 -1.41 -13.52
C GLN A 175 14.58 -0.67 -12.87
N ASN A 176 14.60 0.66 -12.92
CA ASN A 176 15.66 1.45 -12.27
C ASN A 176 15.68 1.25 -10.74
N LEU A 177 14.52 1.21 -10.09
CA LEU A 177 14.43 0.96 -8.66
C LEU A 177 15.02 -0.41 -8.29
N ARG A 178 14.79 -1.42 -9.14
CA ARG A 178 15.39 -2.76 -8.99
C ARG A 178 16.91 -2.74 -9.18
N ASP A 179 17.39 -2.02 -10.18
CA ASP A 179 18.80 -2.08 -10.59
C ASP A 179 19.72 -1.28 -9.65
N VAL A 180 19.28 -0.11 -9.16
CA VAL A 180 20.12 0.81 -8.37
C VAL A 180 19.43 1.41 -7.14
N GLY A 181 18.12 1.18 -6.98
CA GLY A 181 17.34 1.79 -5.90
C GLY A 181 17.39 1.03 -4.57
N VAL A 182 17.68 -0.27 -4.60
CA VAL A 182 17.63 -1.15 -3.42
C VAL A 182 18.59 -0.71 -2.33
N ASP A 183 19.83 -0.33 -2.68
CA ASP A 183 20.83 0.10 -1.70
C ASP A 183 20.41 1.37 -0.96
N ASN A 184 19.77 2.31 -1.67
CA ASN A 184 19.24 3.53 -1.07
C ASN A 184 18.07 3.22 -0.12
N ILE A 185 17.20 2.28 -0.48
CA ILE A 185 16.10 1.82 0.37
C ILE A 185 16.64 1.20 1.67
N ILE A 186 17.65 0.33 1.56
CA ILE A 186 18.27 -0.31 2.73
C ILE A 186 18.91 0.75 3.63
N LYS A 187 19.62 1.72 3.06
CA LYS A 187 20.25 2.79 3.82
C LYS A 187 19.22 3.65 4.56
N ALA A 188 18.16 4.09 3.87
CA ALA A 188 17.08 4.89 4.48
C ALA A 188 16.35 4.12 5.59
N ALA A 189 16.11 2.82 5.39
CA ALA A 189 15.53 1.96 6.41
C ALA A 189 16.42 1.81 7.64
N ALA A 190 17.75 1.67 7.44
CA ALA A 190 18.71 1.60 8.54
C ALA A 190 18.73 2.88 9.39
N GLU A 191 18.65 4.06 8.77
CA GLU A 191 18.53 5.36 9.48
C GLU A 191 17.23 5.52 10.27
N THR A 192 16.22 4.69 9.97
CA THR A 192 14.94 4.67 10.67
C THR A 192 14.91 3.65 11.81
N ALA A 193 15.73 2.61 11.72
CA ALA A 193 15.83 1.53 12.72
C ALA A 193 16.72 1.89 13.95
N ILE A 194 17.44 3.01 13.89
CA ILE A 194 18.29 3.57 14.98
C ILE A 194 17.46 4.57 15.79
#